data_AF-A0AAV7R5X3-F1
#
_entry.id   AF-A0AAV7R5X3-F1
#
_cell.length_a   1.000
_cell.length_b   1.000
_cell.length_c   1.000
_cell.angle_alpha   90.00
_cell.angle_beta   90.00
_cell.angle_gamma   90.00
#
_symmetry.space_group_name_H-M   'P 1'
#
loop_
_entity.id
_entity.type
_entity.pdbx_description
1 polymer ?
#
loop_
_entity_poly.entity_id
_entity_poly.type
_entity_poly.pdbx_seq_one_letter_code
_entity_poly.pdbx_strand_id
1 'polypeptide(L)'
;MQGRDLQVAAATAHDFQMQGTDLHVVAAAAHDCLMQGRDLRVATAAAVHHSPMQGTDTRVVTAAANDCLMQGTDTQVSSAAVHDSLMQGTDLRVAAEAVHDCVMQGTDM
;
A
#
# COMPACT_ATOMS: atom_id res chain seq x y z
N MET A 1 -10.80 10.78 -6.43
CA MET A 1 -10.43 12.13 -5.97
C MET A 1 -9.11 12.54 -6.63
N GLN A 2 -9.00 13.79 -7.07
CA GLN A 2 -7.79 14.34 -7.65
C GLN A 2 -7.37 15.59 -6.88
N GLY A 3 -6.07 15.75 -6.63
CA GLY A 3 -5.55 16.90 -5.91
C GLY A 3 -4.07 16.78 -5.66
N ARG A 4 -3.44 17.86 -5.22
CA ARG A 4 -2.02 17.82 -4.84
C ARG A 4 -1.85 16.98 -3.57
N ASP A 5 -2.64 17.29 -2.55
CA ASP A 5 -2.60 16.64 -1.25
C ASP A 5 -4.00 16.09 -0.95
N LEU A 6 -4.12 14.77 -0.78
CA LEU A 6 -5.37 14.07 -0.53
C LEU A 6 -5.28 13.28 0.78
N GLN A 7 -6.29 13.43 1.63
CA GLN A 7 -6.39 12.70 2.89
C GLN A 7 -7.74 12.00 2.98
N VAL A 8 -7.71 10.73 3.37
CA VAL A 8 -8.90 9.92 3.67
C VAL A 8 -8.76 9.39 5.08
N ALA A 9 -9.76 9.66 5.90
CA ALA A 9 -9.94 9.02 7.20
C ALA A 9 -11.34 8.40 7.20
N ALA A 10 -11.42 7.08 7.30
CA ALA A 10 -12.69 6.36 7.23
C ALA A 10 -12.70 5.16 8.18
N ALA A 11 -13.89 4.72 8.61
CA ALA A 11 -14.00 3.43 9.30
C ALA A 11 -13.64 2.30 8.34
N THR A 12 -14.22 2.32 7.14
CA THR A 12 -13.87 1.43 6.03
C THR A 12 -13.75 2.23 4.75
N ALA A 13 -12.85 1.80 3.88
CA ALA A 13 -12.58 2.46 2.63
C ALA A 13 -12.75 1.43 1.50
N HIS A 14 -13.73 1.66 0.62
CA HIS A 14 -14.11 0.73 -0.45
C HIS A 14 -14.22 1.46 -1.78
N ASP A 15 -13.83 0.79 -2.86
CA ASP A 15 -14.13 1.17 -4.25
C ASP A 15 -13.79 2.62 -4.62
N PHE A 16 -12.70 3.16 -4.07
CA PHE A 16 -12.29 4.54 -4.37
C PHE A 16 -10.96 4.58 -5.08
N GLN A 17 -10.85 5.61 -5.92
CA GLN A 17 -9.62 5.93 -6.63
C GLN A 17 -9.11 7.29 -6.17
N MET A 18 -7.84 7.37 -5.80
CA MET A 18 -7.14 8.62 -5.51
C MET A 18 -5.95 8.81 -6.43
N GLN A 19 -5.80 10.03 -6.93
CA GLN A 19 -4.66 10.42 -7.74
C GLN A 19 -4.16 11.80 -7.31
N GLY A 20 -2.87 11.91 -6.98
CA GLY A 20 -2.32 13.15 -6.46
C GLY A 20 -0.80 13.14 -6.29
N THR A 21 -0.25 14.16 -5.62
CA THR A 21 1.17 14.16 -5.26
C THR A 21 1.37 13.43 -3.95
N ASP A 22 0.69 13.88 -2.89
CA ASP A 22 0.72 13.28 -1.56
C ASP A 22 -0.64 12.67 -1.22
N LEU A 23 -0.66 11.37 -0.95
CA LEU A 23 -1.86 10.62 -0.60
C LEU A 23 -1.68 9.99 0.78
N HIS A 24 -2.62 10.28 1.68
CA HIS A 24 -2.64 9.70 3.02
C HIS A 24 -3.99 9.04 3.31
N VAL A 25 -3.98 7.73 3.56
CA VAL A 25 -5.17 6.95 3.90
C VAL A 25 -5.02 6.35 5.29
N VAL A 26 -5.99 6.62 6.15
CA VAL A 26 -6.14 5.98 7.45
C VAL A 26 -7.52 5.34 7.51
N ALA A 27 -7.57 4.01 7.65
CA ALA A 27 -8.83 3.29 7.74
C ALA A 27 -8.76 2.12 8.73
N ALA A 28 -9.90 1.59 9.19
CA ALA A 28 -9.84 0.29 9.86
C ALA A 28 -9.53 -0.82 8.83
N ALA A 29 -10.11 -0.74 7.64
CA ALA A 29 -9.81 -1.61 6.51
C ALA A 29 -9.98 -0.89 5.16
N ALA A 30 -9.23 -1.33 4.14
CA ALA A 30 -9.32 -0.85 2.76
C ALA A 30 -9.47 -2.02 1.78
N HIS A 31 -10.45 -1.94 0.86
CA HIS A 31 -10.69 -2.96 -0.16
C HIS A 31 -10.94 -2.32 -1.52
N ASP A 32 -10.39 -2.92 -2.58
CA ASP A 32 -10.64 -2.52 -3.98
C ASP A 32 -10.29 -1.04 -4.25
N CYS A 33 -9.21 -0.56 -3.64
CA CYS A 33 -8.79 0.84 -3.70
C CYS A 33 -7.63 1.03 -4.69
N LEU A 34 -7.74 2.05 -5.53
CA LEU A 34 -6.67 2.44 -6.46
C LEU A 34 -6.02 3.74 -6.00
N MET A 35 -4.73 3.69 -5.67
CA MET A 35 -4.00 4.85 -5.16
C MET A 35 -2.74 5.11 -5.98
N GLN A 36 -2.69 6.28 -6.60
CA GLN A 36 -1.57 6.69 -7.46
C GLN A 36 -1.06 8.06 -7.03
N GLY A 37 0.21 8.16 -6.66
CA GLY A 37 0.81 9.46 -6.38
C GLY A 37 2.32 9.44 -6.38
N ARG A 38 2.93 10.53 -5.92
CA ARG A 38 4.38 10.56 -5.71
C ARG A 38 4.70 9.93 -4.36
N ASP A 39 4.04 10.41 -3.30
CA ASP A 39 4.23 9.92 -1.94
C ASP A 39 2.90 9.34 -1.44
N LEU A 40 2.88 8.04 -1.17
CA LEU A 40 1.69 7.30 -0.78
C LEU A 40 1.88 6.68 0.60
N ARG A 41 0.96 6.98 1.51
CA ARG A 41 0.96 6.45 2.87
C ARG A 41 -0.39 5.84 3.19
N VAL A 42 -0.37 4.54 3.50
CA VAL A 42 -1.57 3.79 3.88
C VAL A 42 -1.34 3.17 5.25
N ALA A 43 -2.21 3.51 6.19
CA ALA A 43 -2.26 2.91 7.52
C ALA A 43 -3.63 2.29 7.72
N THR A 44 -3.68 0.98 7.93
CA THR A 44 -4.90 0.29 8.32
C THR A 44 -4.73 -0.52 9.59
N ALA A 45 -5.80 -0.64 10.38
CA ALA A 45 -5.75 -1.42 11.62
C ALA A 45 -5.93 -2.92 11.36
N ALA A 46 -6.72 -3.29 10.34
CA ALA A 46 -7.09 -4.68 10.08
C ALA A 46 -6.48 -5.20 8.78
N ALA A 47 -6.87 -4.64 7.63
CA ALA A 47 -6.45 -5.19 6.35
C ALA A 47 -6.45 -4.18 5.20
N VAL A 48 -5.59 -4.46 4.23
CA VAL A 48 -5.65 -3.94 2.86
C VAL A 48 -5.86 -5.11 1.92
N HIS A 49 -6.87 -5.03 1.04
CA HIS A 49 -7.23 -6.10 0.11
C HIS A 49 -7.44 -5.56 -1.30
N HIS A 50 -7.00 -6.30 -2.32
CA HIS A 50 -7.22 -5.98 -3.74
C HIS A 50 -6.91 -4.52 -4.12
N SER A 51 -5.87 -3.94 -3.52
CA SER A 51 -5.61 -2.51 -3.64
C SER A 51 -4.27 -2.22 -4.31
N PRO A 52 -4.26 -1.80 -5.58
CA PRO A 52 -3.05 -1.34 -6.24
C PRO A 52 -2.61 0.05 -5.75
N MET A 53 -1.32 0.14 -5.45
CA MET A 53 -0.65 1.29 -4.85
C MET A 53 0.61 1.59 -5.65
N GLN A 54 0.65 2.76 -6.29
CA GLN A 54 1.78 3.16 -7.14
C GLN A 54 2.27 4.55 -6.74
N GLY A 55 3.57 4.66 -6.48
CA GLY A 55 4.22 5.96 -6.32
C GLY A 55 5.73 5.92 -6.29
N THR A 56 6.38 7.06 -6.11
CA THR A 56 7.84 7.09 -5.93
C THR A 56 8.21 6.56 -4.55
N ASP A 57 7.54 7.05 -3.50
CA ASP A 57 7.63 6.59 -2.11
C ASP A 57 6.29 5.96 -1.72
N THR A 58 6.29 4.66 -1.41
CA THR A 58 5.09 3.94 -0.98
C THR A 58 5.32 3.31 0.37
N ARG A 59 4.52 3.71 1.36
CA ARG A 59 4.56 3.14 2.71
C ARG A 59 3.21 2.58 3.11
N VAL A 60 3.21 1.30 3.48
CA VAL A 60 2.03 0.57 3.93
C VAL A 60 2.27 0.00 5.32
N VAL A 61 1.35 0.29 6.22
CA VAL A 61 1.29 -0.29 7.57
C VAL A 61 -0.09 -0.90 7.76
N THR A 62 -0.14 -2.20 8.03
CA THR A 62 -1.40 -2.95 8.18
C THR A 62 -1.20 -4.14 9.12
N ALA A 63 -2.27 -4.75 9.62
CA ALA A 63 -2.14 -6.08 10.23
C ALA A 63 -2.06 -7.18 9.14
N ALA A 64 -2.81 -7.02 8.04
CA ALA A 64 -2.77 -7.92 6.90
C ALA A 64 -2.78 -7.18 5.55
N ALA A 65 -1.99 -7.65 4.59
CA ALA A 65 -2.07 -7.24 3.20
C ALA A 65 -2.37 -8.48 2.35
N ASN A 66 -3.42 -8.43 1.55
CA ASN A 66 -3.78 -9.55 0.68
C ASN A 66 -4.07 -9.06 -0.75
N ASP A 67 -3.66 -9.82 -1.77
CA ASP A 67 -3.90 -9.49 -3.18
C ASP A 67 -3.51 -8.04 -3.56
N CYS A 68 -2.44 -7.53 -2.94
CA CYS A 68 -2.02 -6.14 -3.12
C CYS A 68 -0.91 -6.03 -4.17
N LEU A 69 -0.94 -4.94 -4.94
CA LEU A 69 0.14 -4.58 -5.85
C LEU A 69 0.74 -3.27 -5.38
N MET A 70 2.01 -3.30 -4.96
CA MET A 70 2.74 -2.14 -4.45
C MET A 70 3.96 -1.90 -5.31
N GLN A 71 4.04 -0.73 -5.94
CA GLN A 71 5.12 -0.38 -6.84
C GLN A 71 5.66 1.02 -6.55
N GLY A 72 6.98 1.12 -6.45
CA GLY A 72 7.65 2.42 -6.38
C GLY A 72 9.16 2.39 -6.47
N THR A 73 9.80 3.54 -6.27
CA THR A 73 11.25 3.59 -6.17
C THR A 73 11.69 3.15 -4.76
N ASP A 74 11.06 3.70 -3.73
CA ASP A 74 11.16 3.27 -2.33
C ASP A 74 9.81 2.67 -1.92
N THR A 75 9.79 1.40 -1.54
CA THR A 75 8.59 0.70 -1.09
C THR A 75 8.83 0.07 0.27
N GLN A 76 8.02 0.47 1.25
CA GLN A 76 8.11 0.01 2.62
C GLN A 76 6.80 -0.61 3.07
N VAL A 77 6.83 -1.87 3.45
CA VAL A 77 5.66 -2.62 3.93
C VAL A 77 5.94 -3.14 5.32
N SER A 78 5.07 -2.79 6.27
CA SER A 78 5.06 -3.35 7.61
C SER A 78 3.71 -4.01 7.86
N SER A 79 3.73 -5.33 8.05
CA SER A 79 2.52 -6.13 8.24
C SER A 79 2.75 -7.26 9.23
N ALA A 80 1.69 -7.79 9.86
CA ALA A 80 1.82 -9.09 10.52
C ALA A 80 1.81 -10.21 9.46
N ALA A 81 0.92 -10.10 8.46
CA ALA A 81 0.80 -11.09 7.37
C ALA A 81 0.72 -10.43 5.99
N VAL A 82 1.35 -11.04 4.98
CA VAL A 82 1.23 -10.62 3.57
C VAL A 82 0.99 -11.85 2.68
N HIS A 83 -0.13 -11.87 1.95
CA HIS A 83 -0.55 -12.96 1.08
C HIS A 83 -0.79 -12.47 -0.36
N ASP A 84 -0.49 -13.32 -1.35
CA ASP A 84 -0.84 -13.14 -2.76
C ASP A 84 -0.49 -11.75 -3.34
N SER A 85 0.60 -11.15 -2.82
CA SER A 85 0.93 -9.75 -3.09
C SER A 85 2.20 -9.61 -3.91
N LEU A 86 2.20 -8.60 -4.77
CA LEU A 86 3.34 -8.22 -5.59
C LEU A 86 3.90 -6.87 -5.11
N MET A 87 5.17 -6.88 -4.71
CA MET A 87 5.89 -5.71 -4.21
C MET A 87 7.14 -5.49 -5.05
N GLN A 88 7.26 -4.31 -5.65
CA GLN A 88 8.39 -3.95 -6.50
C GLN A 88 8.94 -2.58 -6.15
N GLY A 89 10.26 -2.48 -6.07
CA GLY A 89 10.93 -1.19 -6.07
C GLY A 89 12.43 -1.26 -6.20
N THR A 90 13.07 -0.09 -6.27
CA THR A 90 14.53 -0.02 -6.28
C THR A 90 15.07 -0.36 -4.89
N ASP A 91 14.58 0.35 -3.86
CA ASP A 91 14.73 0.01 -2.43
C ASP A 91 13.40 -0.58 -1.96
N LEU A 92 13.39 -1.88 -1.66
CA LEU A 92 12.21 -2.60 -1.17
C LEU A 92 12.48 -3.12 0.24
N ARG A 93 11.68 -2.67 1.21
CA ARG A 93 11.75 -3.12 2.60
C ARG A 93 10.42 -3.71 3.04
N VAL A 94 10.45 -4.99 3.40
CA VAL A 94 9.28 -5.71 3.90
C VAL A 94 9.59 -6.25 5.29
N ALA A 95 8.83 -5.80 6.27
CA ALA A 95 8.83 -6.32 7.63
C ALA A 95 7.50 -7.03 7.87
N ALA A 96 7.51 -8.37 7.77
CA ALA A 96 6.35 -9.22 7.99
C ALA A 96 6.68 -10.45 8.83
N GLU A 97 5.75 -10.87 9.70
CA GLU A 97 5.89 -12.11 10.47
C GLU A 97 5.56 -13.33 9.61
N ALA A 98 4.59 -13.21 8.69
CA ALA A 98 4.20 -14.24 7.75
C ALA A 98 4.08 -13.70 6.32
N VAL A 99 4.62 -14.45 5.36
CA VAL A 99 4.55 -14.14 3.92
C VAL A 99 4.21 -15.42 3.16
N HIS A 100 3.18 -15.38 2.31
CA HIS A 100 2.74 -16.51 1.49
C HIS A 100 2.42 -16.06 0.06
N ASP A 101 2.85 -16.82 -0.94
CA ASP A 101 2.56 -16.56 -2.36
C ASP A 101 2.84 -15.11 -2.81
N CYS A 102 3.88 -14.49 -2.25
CA CYS A 102 4.27 -13.13 -2.58
C CYS A 102 5.46 -13.08 -3.53
N VAL A 103 5.46 -12.07 -4.41
CA VAL A 103 6.60 -11.75 -5.27
C VAL A 103 7.19 -10.42 -4.82
N MET A 104 8.47 -10.44 -4.44
CA MET A 104 9.22 -9.27 -4.01
C MET A 104 10.40 -9.04 -4.96
N GLN A 105 10.48 -7.86 -5.57
CA GLN A 105 11.58 -7.50 -6.47
C GLN A 105 12.19 -6.16 -6.05
N GLY A 106 13.38 -6.24 -5.46
CA GLY A 106 14.27 -5.13 -5.15
C GLY A 106 15.50 -5.15 -6.07
N THR A 107 16.02 -3.99 -6.49
CA THR A 107 17.29 -3.93 -7.24
C THR A 107 18.50 -3.56 -6.38
N ASP A 108 18.28 -3.08 -5.15
CA ASP A 108 19.32 -2.79 -4.16
C ASP A 108 18.96 -3.56 -2.87
N MET A 109 19.62 -4.69 -2.61
CA MET A 109 19.41 -5.57 -1.45
C MET A 109 20.64 -5.60 -0.54
#